data_AF-A0AAU8MRQ6-F1
#
_entry.id   AF-A0AAU8MRQ6-F1
#
_cell.length_a   1.000
_cell.length_b   1.000
_cell.length_c   1.000
_cell.angle_alpha   90.00
_cell.angle_beta   90.00
_cell.angle_gamma   90.00
#
_symmetry.space_group_name_H-M   'P 1'
#
loop_
_entity.id
_entity.type
_entity.pdbx_description
1 polymer ?
#
loop_
_entity_poly.entity_id
_entity_poly.type
_entity_poly.pdbx_seq_one_letter_code
_entity_poly.pdbx_strand_id
1 'polypeptide(L)'
;MLVAAGAVLVMVLALSWVSQPSQVSAILLDRVGQSLGLELSASGASEYRLRGTPMLEVRGLVARQPGAATPLLRAERVYLSLPWSTIRAAGAVLDVERIELDAPQLDLAALQRWLESRPPSPGPLRLPSLSRGARVERGRVIGAGWSVERIAIDLPVLHPARPLRGRLDGEVVAAPLRIPFSLAATLQRPAAGRGLGLAGRVDVVAHDWRLPMRTVAGGRLHAGDDGLGLDRLRLGAQARYRAGATDLPFVFGLAGPLRYRDGRLSLAPLGAALRGRDAVPHLDGTGRFAYAQQLELQLQGRLAEWPQAWPTLPPPLGQSRSPLPFALDYAGPADFSATAALRLQRDATVFDGRFRLPEVLEWVDAGAQGSLLPPLQGRLHTPRVEVSGAVLEGVRIEIEDDPPPTDSAPAPTREPTANAAPPNR
;
A
#
# COMPACT_ATOMS: atom_id res chain seq x y z
N MET A 1 0.35 12.09 7.63
CA MET A 1 -0.67 13.16 7.77
C MET A 1 -1.96 12.62 8.37
N LEU A 2 -2.47 11.47 7.95
CA LEU A 2 -3.79 10.95 8.34
C LEU A 2 -3.99 10.70 9.84
N VAL A 3 -3.04 10.04 10.52
CA VAL A 3 -3.16 9.83 11.98
C VAL A 3 -2.88 11.13 12.76
N ALA A 4 -2.01 12.00 12.26
CA ALA A 4 -1.80 13.33 12.81
C ALA A 4 -3.03 14.23 12.61
N ALA A 5 -3.77 14.08 11.51
CA ALA A 5 -5.01 14.80 11.23
C ALA A 5 -6.15 14.29 12.12
N GLY A 6 -6.22 12.98 12.37
CA GLY A 6 -7.11 12.41 13.39
C GLY A 6 -6.78 12.90 14.80
N ALA A 7 -5.50 12.93 15.18
CA ALA A 7 -5.06 13.46 16.48
C ALA A 7 -5.30 14.97 16.60
N VAL A 8 -5.08 15.75 15.54
CA VAL A 8 -5.39 17.19 15.49
C VAL A 8 -6.89 17.42 15.54
N LEU A 9 -7.70 16.63 14.84
CA LEU A 9 -9.16 16.70 14.91
C LEU A 9 -9.62 16.43 16.34
N VAL A 10 -9.20 15.31 16.93
CA VAL A 10 -9.50 14.96 18.32
C VAL A 10 -9.04 16.03 19.31
N MET A 11 -7.92 16.68 19.03
CA MET A 11 -7.42 17.74 19.87
C MET A 11 -8.18 19.06 19.69
N VAL A 12 -8.57 19.46 18.49
CA VAL A 12 -9.47 20.62 18.25
C VAL A 12 -10.82 20.37 18.91
N LEU A 13 -11.31 19.13 18.79
CA LEU A 13 -12.52 18.64 19.46
C LEU A 13 -12.45 18.83 20.97
N ALA A 14 -11.29 18.50 21.53
CA ALA A 14 -11.15 18.49 22.97
C ALA A 14 -10.73 19.86 23.56
N LEU A 15 -10.00 20.70 22.81
CA LEU A 15 -9.70 22.09 23.22
C LEU A 15 -10.95 22.96 23.28
N SER A 16 -11.84 22.82 22.30
CA SER A 16 -13.09 23.58 22.24
C SER A 16 -14.07 23.15 23.34
N TRP A 17 -13.94 21.92 23.83
CA TRP A 17 -14.73 21.43 24.94
C TRP A 17 -14.23 21.89 26.32
N VAL A 18 -12.91 21.97 26.50
CA VAL A 18 -12.32 22.37 27.78
C VAL A 18 -12.34 23.90 27.98
N SER A 19 -12.39 24.69 26.90
CA SER A 19 -12.38 26.16 26.95
C SER A 19 -13.68 26.83 27.41
N GLN A 20 -14.76 26.09 27.69
CA GLN A 20 -16.02 26.66 28.18
C GLN A 20 -16.30 26.21 29.63
N PRO A 21 -16.39 27.14 30.60
CA PRO A 21 -16.60 26.76 32.00
C PRO A 21 -18.05 26.36 32.25
N SER A 22 -18.18 25.21 32.90
CA SER A 22 -19.34 24.67 33.62
C SER A 22 -20.56 24.17 32.82
N GLN A 23 -20.75 22.85 32.97
CA GLN A 23 -21.96 22.05 32.83
C GLN A 23 -22.29 21.39 31.47
N VAL A 24 -22.12 20.06 31.50
CA VAL A 24 -23.07 19.02 31.04
C VAL A 24 -23.24 18.79 29.52
N SER A 25 -22.67 17.66 29.08
CA SER A 25 -23.22 16.74 28.06
C SER A 25 -23.45 17.28 26.62
N ALA A 26 -24.11 16.46 25.80
CA ALA A 26 -24.26 16.47 24.33
C ALA A 26 -24.23 17.82 23.59
N ILE A 27 -24.67 18.92 24.21
CA ILE A 27 -24.74 20.27 23.62
C ILE A 27 -23.35 20.81 23.25
N LEU A 28 -22.30 20.47 24.02
CA LEU A 28 -20.93 20.92 23.69
C LEU A 28 -20.34 20.12 22.52
N LEU A 29 -20.59 18.81 22.48
CA LEU A 29 -20.26 17.98 21.31
C LEU A 29 -20.99 18.51 20.07
N ASP A 30 -22.23 18.97 20.21
CA ASP A 30 -22.99 19.57 19.12
C ASP A 30 -22.36 20.90 18.63
N ARG A 31 -22.01 21.83 19.52
CA ARG A 31 -21.36 23.11 19.13
C ARG A 31 -19.98 22.91 18.49
N VAL A 32 -19.17 22.03 19.07
CA VAL A 32 -17.85 21.67 18.55
C VAL A 32 -18.01 20.98 17.19
N GLY A 33 -18.95 20.05 17.12
CA GLY A 33 -19.35 19.36 15.91
C GLY A 33 -19.73 20.34 14.80
N GLN A 34 -20.63 21.29 15.08
CA GLN A 34 -21.05 22.33 14.13
C GLN A 34 -19.87 23.15 13.59
N SER A 35 -18.89 23.51 14.44
CA SER A 35 -17.68 24.24 13.99
C SER A 35 -16.82 23.42 13.01
N LEU A 36 -16.82 22.11 13.18
CA LEU A 36 -16.10 21.16 12.34
C LEU A 36 -16.97 20.59 11.22
N GLY A 37 -18.27 20.87 11.18
CA GLY A 37 -19.21 20.23 10.26
C GLY A 37 -19.35 18.72 10.53
N LEU A 38 -19.31 18.31 11.80
CA LEU A 38 -19.38 16.93 12.26
C LEU A 38 -20.46 16.75 13.32
N GLU A 39 -21.11 15.60 13.34
CA GLU A 39 -21.86 15.10 14.50
C GLU A 39 -20.90 14.29 15.38
N LEU A 40 -20.85 14.65 16.66
CA LEU A 40 -19.99 14.00 17.63
C LEU A 40 -20.84 13.37 18.72
N SER A 41 -20.52 12.14 19.06
CA SER A 41 -21.18 11.42 20.14
C SER A 41 -20.16 10.67 20.97
N ALA A 42 -20.45 10.50 22.26
CA ALA A 42 -19.69 9.69 23.20
C ALA A 42 -20.67 8.84 23.98
N SER A 43 -20.42 7.53 24.07
CA SER A 43 -21.31 6.59 24.74
C SER A 43 -20.87 6.23 26.17
N GLY A 44 -19.64 6.57 26.56
CA GLY A 44 -19.10 6.26 27.89
C GLY A 44 -19.04 7.45 28.84
N ALA A 45 -18.86 7.17 30.13
CA ALA A 45 -18.59 8.19 31.14
C ALA A 45 -17.35 9.00 30.72
N SER A 46 -17.50 10.32 30.73
CA SER A 46 -16.39 11.23 30.51
C SER A 46 -15.84 11.67 31.85
N GLU A 47 -14.54 11.51 32.06
CA GLU A 47 -13.87 11.89 33.29
C GLU A 47 -13.16 13.22 33.11
N TYR A 48 -13.21 14.05 34.15
CA TYR A 48 -12.56 15.35 34.17
C TYR A 48 -11.81 15.53 35.46
N ARG A 49 -10.58 16.01 35.36
CA ARG A 49 -9.82 16.49 36.51
C ARG A 49 -9.29 17.86 36.19
N LEU A 50 -9.83 18.88 36.85
CA LEU A 50 -9.43 20.27 36.61
C LEU A 50 -8.34 20.74 37.60
N ARG A 51 -8.24 20.13 38.79
CA ARG A 51 -7.23 20.50 39.78
C ARG A 51 -5.84 20.06 39.32
N GLY A 52 -4.86 20.99 39.33
CA GLY A 52 -3.52 20.75 38.80
C GLY A 52 -3.46 20.98 37.30
N THR A 53 -3.06 19.95 36.53
CA THR A 53 -3.18 19.96 35.07
C THR A 53 -4.56 19.45 34.65
N PRO A 54 -5.35 20.28 33.96
CA PRO A 54 -6.61 19.88 33.34
C PRO A 54 -6.49 18.65 32.46
N MET A 55 -7.33 17.68 32.74
CA MET A 55 -7.36 16.38 32.09
C MET A 55 -8.79 16.04 31.69
N LEU A 56 -8.88 15.39 30.55
CA LEU A 56 -10.11 14.95 29.95
C LEU A 56 -9.96 13.54 29.40
N GLU A 57 -10.92 12.68 29.73
CA GLU A 57 -11.07 11.36 29.14
C GLU A 57 -12.45 11.19 28.52
N VAL A 58 -12.51 10.83 27.24
CA VAL A 58 -13.75 10.51 26.52
C VAL A 58 -13.73 9.05 26.12
N ARG A 59 -14.82 8.34 26.38
CA ARG A 59 -14.98 6.94 26.00
C ARG A 59 -16.04 6.75 24.93
N GLY A 60 -15.76 5.87 23.98
CA GLY A 60 -16.66 5.57 22.87
C GLY A 60 -16.94 6.77 21.97
N LEU A 61 -15.89 7.54 21.65
CA LEU A 61 -16.01 8.70 20.76
C LEU A 61 -16.36 8.23 19.35
N VAL A 62 -17.36 8.84 18.75
CA VAL A 62 -17.71 8.69 17.34
C VAL A 62 -17.86 10.07 16.71
N ALA A 63 -17.10 10.33 15.66
CA ALA A 63 -17.24 11.50 14.82
C ALA A 63 -17.71 11.09 13.42
N ARG A 64 -18.81 11.68 12.97
CA ARG A 64 -19.38 11.45 11.62
C ARG A 64 -19.76 12.78 11.00
N GLN A 65 -19.83 12.85 9.68
CA GLN A 65 -20.45 13.99 9.02
C GLN A 65 -21.98 13.92 9.22
N PRO A 66 -22.69 15.06 9.36
CA PRO A 66 -24.14 15.04 9.49
C PRO A 66 -24.82 14.27 8.36
N GLY A 67 -25.74 13.36 8.72
CA GLY A 67 -26.44 12.49 7.77
C GLY A 67 -25.60 11.36 7.14
N ALA A 68 -24.30 11.24 7.45
CA ALA A 68 -23.47 10.17 6.93
C ALA A 68 -23.65 8.85 7.71
N ALA A 69 -23.86 7.75 6.99
CA ALA A 69 -23.96 6.42 7.57
C ALA A 69 -22.63 5.92 8.18
N THR A 70 -21.52 6.21 7.51
CA THR A 70 -20.17 5.81 7.94
C THR A 70 -19.51 6.94 8.72
N PRO A 71 -19.16 6.75 10.00
CA PRO A 71 -18.39 7.75 10.73
C PRO A 71 -16.96 7.79 10.23
N LEU A 72 -16.36 8.98 10.28
CA LEU A 72 -14.98 9.18 9.86
C LEU A 72 -14.00 8.68 10.92
N LEU A 73 -14.34 8.80 12.21
CA LEU A 73 -13.48 8.41 13.32
C LEU A 73 -14.31 7.75 14.41
N ARG A 74 -13.81 6.63 14.91
CA ARG A 74 -14.24 6.03 16.19
C ARG A 74 -13.02 5.89 17.10
N ALA A 75 -13.18 5.98 18.41
CA ALA A 75 -12.13 5.65 19.37
C ALA A 75 -12.74 5.09 20.65
N GLU A 76 -12.10 4.07 21.23
CA GLU A 76 -12.53 3.49 22.51
C GLU A 76 -12.27 4.46 23.66
N ARG A 77 -11.07 5.05 23.70
CA ARG A 77 -10.69 6.11 24.64
C ARG A 77 -9.94 7.20 23.90
N VAL A 78 -10.27 8.44 24.25
CA VAL A 78 -9.47 9.61 23.99
C VAL A 78 -9.07 10.21 25.32
N TYR A 79 -7.77 10.35 25.54
CA TYR A 79 -7.24 11.07 26.67
C TYR A 79 -6.56 12.36 26.21
N LEU A 80 -6.82 13.45 26.91
CA LEU A 80 -6.20 14.73 26.67
C LEU A 80 -5.77 15.37 28.00
N SER A 81 -4.56 15.90 28.01
CA SER A 81 -4.04 16.73 29.08
C SER A 81 -3.67 18.11 28.53
N LEU A 82 -4.21 19.18 29.13
CA LEU A 82 -4.02 20.56 28.70
C LEU A 82 -3.53 21.43 29.86
N PRO A 83 -2.60 22.38 29.62
CA PRO A 83 -2.30 23.40 30.62
C PRO A 83 -3.44 24.42 30.70
N TRP A 84 -3.66 24.98 31.89
CA TRP A 84 -4.67 26.03 32.10
C TRP A 84 -4.48 27.27 31.20
N SER A 85 -3.26 27.58 30.79
CA SER A 85 -2.97 28.66 29.85
C SER A 85 -3.69 28.47 28.51
N THR A 86 -3.69 27.26 27.96
CA THR A 86 -4.37 26.91 26.70
C THR A 86 -5.87 27.07 26.80
N ILE A 87 -6.43 26.63 27.94
CA ILE A 87 -7.87 26.73 28.23
C ILE A 87 -8.29 28.19 28.31
N ARG A 88 -7.57 28.99 29.11
CA ARG A 88 -7.84 30.43 29.27
C ARG A 88 -7.62 31.22 27.99
N ALA A 89 -6.71 30.77 27.12
CA ALA A 89 -6.49 31.37 25.80
C ALA A 89 -7.60 31.02 24.79
N ALA A 90 -8.57 30.17 25.15
CA ALA A 90 -9.70 29.77 24.31
C ALA A 90 -9.28 29.33 22.88
N GLY A 91 -8.16 28.61 22.78
CA GLY A 91 -7.62 28.14 21.50
C GLY A 91 -6.75 29.13 20.73
N ALA A 92 -6.50 30.35 21.24
CA ALA A 92 -5.51 31.27 20.67
C ALA A 92 -4.07 30.74 20.82
N VAL A 93 -3.83 29.93 21.85
CA VAL A 93 -2.61 29.14 22.06
C VAL A 93 -2.99 27.67 22.02
N LEU A 94 -2.26 26.87 21.24
CA LEU A 94 -2.51 25.44 21.05
C LEU A 94 -1.41 24.60 21.71
N ASP A 95 -1.14 24.85 22.99
CA ASP A 95 -0.20 24.04 23.75
C ASP A 95 -0.94 22.91 24.43
N VAL A 96 -0.59 21.68 24.08
CA VAL A 96 -1.18 20.47 24.63
C VAL A 96 -0.10 19.70 25.36
N GLU A 97 -0.44 19.13 26.51
CA GLU A 97 0.54 18.39 27.27
C GLU A 97 0.65 16.96 26.78
N ARG A 98 -0.48 16.27 26.62
CA ARG A 98 -0.50 14.87 26.18
C ARG A 98 -1.78 14.52 25.45
N ILE A 99 -1.67 13.67 24.43
CA ILE A 99 -2.79 13.03 23.73
C ILE A 99 -2.59 11.52 23.78
N GLU A 100 -3.63 10.76 24.10
CA GLU A 100 -3.64 9.32 23.88
C GLU A 100 -4.93 8.90 23.18
N LEU A 101 -4.81 7.98 22.22
CA LEU A 101 -5.92 7.39 21.50
C LEU A 101 -5.84 5.87 21.58
N ASP A 102 -6.89 5.26 22.10
CA ASP A 102 -7.02 3.80 22.16
C ASP A 102 -8.00 3.31 21.11
N ALA A 103 -7.51 2.34 20.33
CA ALA A 103 -8.20 1.74 19.19
C ALA A 103 -8.91 2.77 18.29
N PRO A 104 -8.25 3.88 17.88
CA PRO A 104 -8.88 4.80 16.95
C PRO A 104 -9.05 4.12 15.59
N GLN A 105 -10.24 4.20 15.01
CA GLN A 105 -10.57 3.70 13.68
C GLN A 105 -10.89 4.88 12.77
N LEU A 106 -10.09 5.08 11.73
CA LEU A 106 -10.24 6.17 10.77
C LEU A 106 -10.67 5.62 9.40
N ASP A 107 -11.79 6.11 8.86
CA ASP A 107 -12.24 5.80 7.50
C ASP A 107 -11.75 6.90 6.54
N LEU A 108 -10.91 6.51 5.57
CA LEU A 108 -10.28 7.47 4.67
C LEU A 108 -11.25 8.09 3.66
N ALA A 109 -12.25 7.35 3.20
CA ALA A 109 -13.23 7.87 2.26
C ALA A 109 -14.16 8.88 2.97
N ALA A 110 -14.54 8.62 4.22
CA ALA A 110 -15.29 9.56 5.04
C ALA A 110 -14.46 10.81 5.40
N LEU A 111 -13.17 10.64 5.72
CA LEU A 111 -12.27 11.77 5.96
C LEU A 111 -12.11 12.66 4.72
N GLN A 112 -11.92 12.07 3.53
CA GLN A 112 -11.75 12.83 2.30
C GLN A 112 -13.02 13.66 1.97
N ARG A 113 -14.20 13.04 2.02
CA ARG A 113 -15.49 13.73 1.82
C ARG A 113 -15.67 14.88 2.82
N TRP A 114 -15.29 14.67 4.07
CA TRP A 114 -15.33 15.72 5.08
C TRP A 114 -14.38 16.87 4.73
N LEU A 115 -13.12 16.58 4.37
CA LEU A 115 -12.13 17.59 3.98
C LEU A 115 -12.60 18.41 2.76
N GLU A 116 -13.21 17.78 1.76
CA GLU A 116 -13.77 18.45 0.57
C GLU A 116 -14.94 19.38 0.90
N SER A 117 -15.71 19.07 1.95
CA SER A 117 -16.80 19.94 2.42
C SER A 117 -16.31 21.17 3.20
N ARG A 118 -15.02 21.22 3.57
CA ARG A 118 -14.49 22.32 4.39
C ARG A 118 -14.32 23.58 3.52
N PRO A 119 -14.69 24.76 4.05
CA PRO A 119 -14.32 26.01 3.41
C PRO A 119 -12.80 26.07 3.19
N PRO A 120 -12.31 26.73 2.12
CA PRO A 120 -10.90 27.01 1.95
C PRO A 120 -10.37 27.67 3.21
N SER A 121 -9.43 27.03 3.90
CA SER A 121 -8.90 27.59 5.14
C SER A 121 -7.96 28.75 4.80
N PRO A 122 -8.19 29.98 5.33
CA PRO A 122 -7.46 31.19 4.94
C PRO A 122 -6.01 31.25 5.48
N GLY A 123 -5.43 30.14 5.93
CA GLY A 123 -4.08 30.11 6.46
C GLY A 123 -3.54 28.69 6.68
N PRO A 124 -2.23 28.55 6.90
CA PRO A 124 -1.61 27.26 7.18
C PRO A 124 -2.20 26.63 8.45
N LEU A 125 -2.37 25.29 8.43
CA LEU A 125 -2.86 24.52 9.58
C LEU A 125 -1.98 24.82 10.82
N ARG A 126 -2.57 25.40 11.87
CA ARG A 126 -1.87 25.64 13.13
C ARG A 126 -1.72 24.32 13.86
N LEU A 127 -0.54 23.71 13.76
CA LEU A 127 -0.20 22.55 14.57
C LEU A 127 -0.02 22.97 16.04
N PRO A 128 -0.47 22.15 16.99
CA PRO A 128 -0.24 22.36 18.42
C PRO A 128 1.24 22.18 18.77
N SER A 129 1.62 22.52 20.00
CA SER A 129 2.78 21.89 20.63
C SER A 129 2.31 20.73 21.52
N LEU A 130 3.11 19.66 21.62
CA LEU A 130 2.90 18.54 22.54
C LEU A 130 4.13 18.37 23.42
N SER A 131 4.06 18.75 24.69
CA SER A 131 5.22 18.68 25.59
C SER A 131 5.53 17.27 26.11
N ARG A 132 4.50 16.43 26.32
CA ARG A 132 4.61 14.99 26.64
C ARG A 132 4.02 14.10 25.55
N GLY A 133 3.90 14.65 24.35
CA GLY A 133 3.73 13.86 23.14
C GLY A 133 2.32 13.35 22.85
N ALA A 134 2.25 12.41 21.92
CA ALA A 134 1.04 11.71 21.55
C ALA A 134 1.30 10.20 21.48
N ARG A 135 0.32 9.42 21.90
CA ARG A 135 0.34 7.97 21.77
C ARG A 135 -0.93 7.47 21.09
N VAL A 136 -0.77 6.52 20.18
CA VAL A 136 -1.87 5.75 19.60
C VAL A 136 -1.59 4.28 19.84
N GLU A 137 -2.59 3.54 20.31
CA GLU A 137 -2.50 2.09 20.46
C GLU A 137 -3.67 1.42 19.76
N ARG A 138 -3.42 0.24 19.16
CA ARG A 138 -4.42 -0.59 18.47
C ARG A 138 -5.21 0.16 17.38
N GLY A 139 -4.63 1.20 16.79
CA GLY A 139 -5.31 2.00 15.78
C GLY A 139 -5.57 1.21 14.50
N ARG A 140 -6.57 1.66 13.74
CA ARG A 140 -6.94 1.12 12.43
C ARG A 140 -7.21 2.27 11.45
N VAL A 141 -6.73 2.13 10.22
CA VAL A 141 -7.09 2.99 9.09
C VAL A 141 -7.72 2.12 8.03
N ILE A 142 -8.88 2.51 7.53
CA ILE A 142 -9.67 1.77 6.55
C ILE A 142 -9.64 2.54 5.23
N GLY A 143 -9.18 1.87 4.18
CA GLY A 143 -9.22 2.33 2.80
C GLY A 143 -10.08 1.42 1.92
N ALA A 144 -10.17 1.72 0.63
CA ALA A 144 -10.89 0.87 -0.32
C ALA A 144 -10.05 -0.38 -0.64
N GLY A 145 -10.52 -1.56 -0.21
CA GLY A 145 -9.83 -2.84 -0.48
C GLY A 145 -8.55 -3.08 0.33
N TRP A 146 -8.26 -2.24 1.33
CA TRP A 146 -7.12 -2.41 2.22
C TRP A 146 -7.37 -1.76 3.59
N SER A 147 -6.64 -2.20 4.60
CA SER A 147 -6.61 -1.55 5.91
C SER A 147 -5.21 -1.54 6.48
N VAL A 148 -4.88 -0.55 7.31
CA VAL A 148 -3.73 -0.62 8.20
C VAL A 148 -4.26 -0.92 9.60
N GLU A 149 -3.82 -2.01 10.20
CA GLU A 149 -4.25 -2.49 11.50
C GLU A 149 -3.14 -2.43 12.55
N ARG A 150 -3.55 -2.55 13.82
CA ARG A 150 -2.65 -2.61 14.99
C ARG A 150 -1.66 -1.45 15.01
N ILE A 151 -2.11 -0.28 14.55
CA ILE A 151 -1.30 0.92 14.49
C ILE A 151 -0.91 1.30 15.91
N ALA A 152 0.40 1.33 16.15
CA ALA A 152 0.96 1.94 17.33
C ALA A 152 1.81 3.13 16.90
N ILE A 153 1.55 4.28 17.51
CA ILE A 153 2.35 5.49 17.31
C ILE A 153 2.84 5.95 18.67
N ASP A 154 4.14 6.17 18.75
CA ASP A 154 4.75 6.81 19.91
C ASP A 154 5.48 8.06 19.44
N LEU A 155 5.02 9.19 19.95
CA LEU A 155 5.55 10.50 19.64
C LEU A 155 5.89 11.21 20.95
N PRO A 156 7.18 11.30 21.34
CA PRO A 156 7.54 11.84 22.65
C PRO A 156 7.24 13.33 22.84
N VAL A 157 7.45 14.13 21.79
CA VAL A 157 7.29 15.59 21.81
C VAL A 157 6.92 16.08 20.41
N LEU A 158 6.10 17.11 20.31
CA LEU A 158 5.80 17.80 19.06
C LEU A 158 6.02 19.29 19.24
N HIS A 159 6.81 19.89 18.35
CA HIS A 159 6.94 21.33 18.27
C HIS A 159 6.75 21.75 16.80
N PRO A 160 5.86 22.71 16.48
CA PRO A 160 5.49 23.03 15.10
C PRO A 160 6.68 23.36 14.18
N ALA A 161 7.72 23.99 14.75
CA ALA A 161 8.91 24.44 14.03
C ALA A 161 10.15 23.51 14.14
N ARG A 162 10.13 22.49 15.01
CA ARG A 162 11.31 21.60 15.22
C ARG A 162 11.09 20.25 14.52
N PRO A 163 12.17 19.54 14.14
CA PRO A 163 12.04 18.20 13.58
C PRO A 163 11.30 17.28 14.54
N LEU A 164 10.25 16.64 14.04
CA LEU A 164 9.51 15.61 14.74
C LEU A 164 10.23 14.28 14.58
N ARG A 165 10.27 13.47 15.63
CA ARG A 165 10.70 12.07 15.57
C ARG A 165 9.69 11.21 16.30
N GLY A 166 9.32 10.10 15.72
CA GLY A 166 8.40 9.14 16.32
C GLY A 166 8.61 7.74 15.77
N ARG A 167 7.88 6.80 16.35
CA ARG A 167 7.86 5.41 15.90
C ARG A 167 6.44 5.06 15.46
N LEU A 168 6.36 4.29 14.39
CA LEU A 168 5.14 3.83 13.76
C LEU A 168 5.25 2.33 13.52
N ASP A 169 4.37 1.57 14.15
CA ASP A 169 4.24 0.12 13.97
C ASP A 169 2.82 -0.22 13.52
N GLY A 170 2.66 -1.34 12.82
CA GLY A 170 1.36 -1.81 12.36
C GLY A 170 1.49 -2.88 11.29
N GLU A 171 0.37 -3.19 10.65
CA GLU A 171 0.30 -4.12 9.52
C GLU A 171 -0.67 -3.60 8.47
N VAL A 172 -0.24 -3.55 7.21
CA VAL A 172 -1.19 -3.38 6.10
C VAL A 172 -1.79 -4.73 5.75
N VAL A 173 -3.11 -4.78 5.58
CA VAL A 173 -3.86 -5.93 5.11
C VAL A 173 -4.50 -5.54 3.80
N ALA A 174 -4.12 -6.22 2.73
CA ALA A 174 -4.69 -6.07 1.38
C ALA A 174 -4.75 -7.48 0.80
N ALA A 175 -5.80 -8.22 1.17
CA ALA A 175 -5.86 -9.66 0.98
C ALA A 175 -5.54 -10.09 -0.47
N PRO A 176 -4.72 -11.15 -0.65
CA PRO A 176 -4.19 -12.05 0.38
C PRO A 176 -2.92 -11.54 1.09
N LEU A 177 -2.43 -10.35 0.76
CA LEU A 177 -1.17 -9.82 1.29
C LEU A 177 -1.33 -9.26 2.71
N ARG A 178 -0.31 -9.55 3.53
CA ARG A 178 -0.10 -8.95 4.85
C ARG A 178 1.26 -8.29 4.90
N ILE A 179 1.33 -7.05 5.37
CA ILE A 179 2.54 -6.23 5.34
C ILE A 179 2.80 -5.63 6.72
N PRO A 180 3.30 -6.42 7.69
CA PRO A 180 3.79 -5.89 8.95
C PRO A 180 4.95 -4.90 8.72
N PHE A 181 4.95 -3.82 9.49
CA PHE A 181 6.01 -2.81 9.45
C PHE A 181 6.37 -2.29 10.84
N SER A 182 7.60 -1.81 10.95
CA SER A 182 8.13 -1.09 12.10
C SER A 182 9.07 0.00 11.61
N LEU A 183 8.63 1.25 11.70
CA LEU A 183 9.25 2.40 11.06
C LEU A 183 9.56 3.49 12.09
N ALA A 184 10.77 4.05 12.01
CA ALA A 184 11.06 5.36 12.56
C ALA A 184 10.59 6.43 11.57
N ALA A 185 9.85 7.41 12.06
CA ALA A 185 9.33 8.51 11.27
C ALA A 185 9.95 9.83 11.70
N THR A 186 10.25 10.69 10.73
CA THR A 186 10.72 12.05 10.94
C THR A 186 9.92 13.02 10.10
N LEU A 187 9.63 14.21 10.62
CA LEU A 187 8.97 15.27 9.86
C LEU A 187 9.71 16.59 10.09
N GLN A 188 10.24 17.19 9.02
CA GLN A 188 10.94 18.45 9.11
C GLN A 188 9.94 19.61 9.17
N ARG A 189 10.04 20.49 10.17
CA ARG A 189 9.13 21.64 10.34
C ARG A 189 7.64 21.24 10.14
N PRO A 190 7.06 20.47 11.09
CA PRO A 190 5.70 19.94 10.98
C PRO A 190 4.64 20.92 10.50
N ALA A 191 4.69 22.18 10.95
CA ALA A 191 3.75 23.23 10.54
C ALA A 191 3.73 23.51 9.03
N ALA A 192 4.87 23.30 8.36
CA ALA A 192 5.01 23.50 6.91
C ALA A 192 4.86 22.19 6.12
N GLY A 193 4.67 21.04 6.78
CA GLY A 193 4.55 19.74 6.13
C GLY A 193 5.78 19.32 5.30
N ARG A 194 6.97 19.88 5.58
CA ARG A 194 8.15 19.70 4.74
C ARG A 194 8.89 18.41 5.12
N GLY A 195 9.28 17.60 4.14
CA GLY A 195 10.22 16.49 4.36
C GLY A 195 9.79 15.48 5.42
N LEU A 196 8.86 14.60 5.07
CA LEU A 196 8.65 13.33 5.74
C LEU A 196 9.84 12.41 5.42
N GLY A 197 10.37 11.74 6.43
CA GLY A 197 11.31 10.63 6.29
C GLY A 197 10.82 9.42 7.08
N LEU A 198 10.91 8.23 6.50
CA LEU A 198 10.56 6.95 7.10
C LEU A 198 11.76 6.02 6.93
N ALA A 199 12.11 5.26 7.97
CA ALA A 199 13.14 4.24 7.86
C ALA A 199 12.83 3.07 8.80
N GLY A 200 12.98 1.84 8.32
CA GLY A 200 12.76 0.68 9.18
C GLY A 200 12.56 -0.62 8.44
N ARG A 201 11.77 -1.51 9.03
CA ARG A 201 11.48 -2.83 8.48
C ARG A 201 10.06 -2.87 7.93
N VAL A 202 9.91 -3.51 6.78
CA VAL A 202 8.64 -3.85 6.14
C VAL A 202 8.79 -5.28 5.66
N ASP A 203 7.80 -6.14 5.88
CA ASP A 203 7.84 -7.52 5.42
C ASP A 203 6.55 -7.82 4.69
N VAL A 204 6.61 -8.06 3.38
CA VAL A 204 5.42 -8.43 2.60
C VAL A 204 5.29 -9.94 2.66
N VAL A 205 4.15 -10.40 3.15
CA VAL A 205 3.86 -11.82 3.36
C VAL A 205 2.65 -12.19 2.51
N ALA A 206 2.84 -13.18 1.64
CA ALA A 206 1.78 -13.88 0.93
C ALA A 206 1.66 -15.32 1.47
N HIS A 207 0.94 -16.19 0.76
CA HIS A 207 0.69 -17.56 1.22
C HIS A 207 1.95 -18.42 1.27
N ASP A 208 2.77 -18.32 0.24
CA ASP A 208 3.89 -19.19 -0.11
C ASP A 208 5.25 -18.47 -0.14
N TRP A 209 5.22 -17.13 -0.19
CA TRP A 209 6.42 -16.31 -0.23
C TRP A 209 6.41 -15.14 0.77
N ARG A 210 7.63 -14.67 1.08
CA ARG A 210 7.90 -13.49 1.91
C ARG A 210 8.93 -12.59 1.27
N LEU A 211 8.79 -11.30 1.51
CA LEU A 211 9.72 -10.26 1.07
C LEU A 211 10.04 -9.33 2.24
N PRO A 212 10.92 -9.76 3.17
CA PRO A 212 11.49 -8.89 4.17
C PRO A 212 12.34 -7.79 3.53
N MET A 213 12.12 -6.56 3.98
CA MET A 213 12.76 -5.36 3.46
C MET A 213 13.26 -4.44 4.57
N ARG A 214 14.43 -3.84 4.37
CA ARG A 214 14.86 -2.64 5.09
C ARG A 214 14.62 -1.44 4.18
N THR A 215 13.69 -0.58 4.57
CA THR A 215 13.20 0.51 3.73
C THR A 215 13.66 1.86 4.28
N VAL A 216 13.94 2.78 3.36
CA VAL A 216 14.07 4.21 3.62
C VAL A 216 13.18 4.91 2.60
N ALA A 217 12.28 5.75 3.06
CA ALA A 217 11.41 6.55 2.21
C ALA A 217 11.43 8.01 2.65
N GLY A 218 11.27 8.93 1.70
CA GLY A 218 11.10 10.34 1.98
C GLY A 218 10.24 11.03 0.94
N GLY A 219 9.63 12.14 1.33
CA GLY A 219 8.76 12.94 0.45
C GLY A 219 8.28 14.21 1.15
N ARG A 220 7.48 15.02 0.48
CA ARG A 220 6.79 16.16 1.11
C ARG A 220 5.32 15.80 1.27
N LEU A 221 4.71 16.17 2.39
CA LEU A 221 3.29 15.91 2.58
C LEU A 221 2.48 16.73 1.56
N HIS A 222 1.45 16.11 1.00
CA HIS A 222 0.53 16.74 0.06
C HIS A 222 -0.90 16.60 0.54
N ALA A 223 -1.65 17.70 0.46
CA ALA A 223 -3.09 17.75 0.65
C ALA A 223 -3.62 18.90 -0.20
N GLY A 224 -4.40 18.57 -1.23
CA GLY A 224 -4.95 19.54 -2.17
C GLY A 224 -6.10 18.93 -2.97
N ASP A 225 -6.49 19.62 -4.03
CA ASP A 225 -7.66 19.24 -4.82
C ASP A 225 -7.52 17.86 -5.45
N ASP A 226 -6.30 17.39 -5.75
CA ASP A 226 -5.95 16.05 -6.27
C ASP A 226 -5.81 14.98 -5.18
N GLY A 227 -6.23 15.28 -3.95
CA GLY A 227 -6.31 14.35 -2.83
C GLY A 227 -5.14 14.46 -1.84
N LEU A 228 -4.95 13.39 -1.06
CA LEU A 228 -3.92 13.31 -0.02
C LEU A 228 -2.72 12.53 -0.53
N GLY A 229 -1.50 12.83 -0.08
CA GLY A 229 -0.36 12.00 -0.45
C GLY A 229 1.01 12.54 -0.13
N LEU A 230 1.97 12.19 -1.00
CA LEU A 230 3.36 12.61 -0.90
C LEU A 230 3.87 13.14 -2.25
N ASP A 231 4.39 14.35 -2.25
CA ASP A 231 5.18 14.85 -3.38
C ASP A 231 6.59 14.32 -3.33
N ARG A 232 7.13 14.00 -4.51
CA ARG A 232 8.52 13.56 -4.68
C ARG A 232 8.87 12.43 -3.72
N LEU A 233 7.97 11.44 -3.59
CA LEU A 233 8.29 10.21 -2.90
C LEU A 233 9.57 9.65 -3.52
N ARG A 234 10.51 9.26 -2.66
CA ARG A 234 11.66 8.42 -2.98
C ARG A 234 11.69 7.32 -1.95
N LEU A 235 11.50 6.09 -2.39
CA LEU A 235 11.59 4.89 -1.59
C LEU A 235 12.77 4.08 -2.11
N GLY A 236 13.64 3.65 -1.21
CA GLY A 236 14.69 2.67 -1.46
C GLY A 236 14.56 1.53 -0.46
N ALA A 237 14.75 0.31 -0.94
CA ALA A 237 14.61 -0.88 -0.12
C ALA A 237 15.69 -1.91 -0.46
N GLN A 238 16.34 -2.42 0.59
CA GLN A 238 17.10 -3.67 0.50
C GLN A 238 16.12 -4.79 0.81
N ALA A 239 15.87 -5.65 -0.16
CA ALA A 239 14.85 -6.67 -0.13
C ALA A 239 15.47 -8.05 -0.30
N ARG A 240 14.75 -9.06 0.16
CA ARG A 240 15.14 -10.45 -0.01
C ARG A 240 13.89 -11.28 -0.23
N TYR A 241 13.69 -11.77 -1.45
CA TYR A 241 12.57 -12.67 -1.76
C TYR A 241 12.88 -14.05 -1.20
N ARG A 242 11.88 -14.67 -0.56
CA ARG A 242 11.97 -16.01 0.02
C ARG A 242 10.73 -16.81 -0.31
N ALA A 243 10.90 -17.95 -0.98
CA ALA A 243 9.86 -18.93 -1.26
C ALA A 243 10.51 -20.31 -1.33
N GLY A 244 10.03 -21.30 -0.57
CA GLY A 244 10.66 -22.63 -0.52
C GLY A 244 12.18 -22.57 -0.25
N ALA A 245 12.98 -23.08 -1.20
CA ALA A 245 14.45 -23.04 -1.18
C ALA A 245 15.05 -21.76 -1.79
N THR A 246 14.24 -20.94 -2.46
CA THR A 246 14.66 -19.74 -3.18
C THR A 246 14.89 -18.58 -2.18
N ASP A 247 16.11 -18.03 -2.16
CA ASP A 247 16.48 -16.82 -1.41
C ASP A 247 17.22 -15.84 -2.35
N LEU A 248 16.54 -14.77 -2.75
CA LEU A 248 17.03 -13.82 -3.75
C LEU A 248 17.17 -12.41 -3.15
N PRO A 249 18.39 -11.95 -2.83
CA PRO A 249 18.62 -10.59 -2.36
C PRO A 249 18.67 -9.58 -3.51
N PHE A 250 18.04 -8.42 -3.31
CA PHE A 250 18.08 -7.33 -4.29
C PHE A 250 17.84 -5.97 -3.63
N VAL A 251 18.10 -4.91 -4.39
CA VAL A 251 17.77 -3.54 -4.01
C VAL A 251 16.82 -3.00 -5.04
N PHE A 252 15.73 -2.37 -4.59
CA PHE A 252 14.85 -1.65 -5.48
C PHE A 252 14.60 -0.23 -4.99
N GLY A 253 14.26 0.64 -5.94
CA GLY A 253 13.89 2.03 -5.69
C GLY A 253 12.64 2.39 -6.45
N LEU A 254 11.76 3.19 -5.82
CA LEU A 254 10.59 3.78 -6.43
C LEU A 254 10.62 5.30 -6.21
N ALA A 255 10.19 6.05 -7.21
CA ALA A 255 10.07 7.50 -7.11
C ALA A 255 8.84 8.02 -7.86
N GLY A 256 8.21 9.08 -7.34
CA GLY A 256 7.05 9.69 -7.99
C GLY A 256 6.17 10.47 -7.01
N PRO A 257 5.09 11.11 -7.47
CA PRO A 257 4.06 11.64 -6.57
C PRO A 257 3.09 10.51 -6.18
N LEU A 258 2.95 10.27 -4.87
CA LEU A 258 1.94 9.36 -4.34
C LEU A 258 0.66 10.15 -4.07
N ARG A 259 -0.49 9.65 -4.51
CA ARG A 259 -1.81 10.25 -4.29
C ARG A 259 -2.81 9.21 -3.82
N TYR A 260 -3.72 9.61 -2.95
CA TYR A 260 -4.92 8.89 -2.56
C TYR A 260 -6.10 9.82 -2.78
N ARG A 261 -6.99 9.41 -3.69
CA ARG A 261 -8.20 10.16 -4.03
C ARG A 261 -9.28 9.18 -4.45
N ASP A 262 -10.48 9.33 -3.90
CA ASP A 262 -11.67 8.59 -4.31
C ASP A 262 -11.49 7.07 -4.19
N GLY A 263 -10.79 6.64 -3.13
CA GLY A 263 -10.46 5.24 -2.89
C GLY A 263 -9.31 4.69 -3.74
N ARG A 264 -8.74 5.48 -4.65
CA ARG A 264 -7.62 5.07 -5.51
C ARG A 264 -6.30 5.61 -4.97
N LEU A 265 -5.38 4.71 -4.65
CA LEU A 265 -3.96 5.00 -4.44
C LEU A 265 -3.25 5.02 -5.80
N SER A 266 -2.45 6.03 -6.11
CA SER A 266 -1.72 6.12 -7.38
C SER A 266 -0.32 6.69 -7.20
N LEU A 267 0.58 6.25 -8.07
CA LEU A 267 1.96 6.72 -8.20
C LEU A 267 2.22 6.93 -9.69
N ALA A 268 2.00 8.16 -10.17
CA ALA A 268 2.06 8.51 -11.58
C ALA A 268 2.56 9.97 -11.76
N PRO A 269 3.69 10.20 -12.45
CA PRO A 269 4.57 9.19 -13.01
C PRO A 269 5.31 8.39 -11.92
N LEU A 270 5.58 7.12 -12.21
CA LEU A 270 6.43 6.22 -11.44
C LEU A 270 7.81 6.15 -12.12
N GLY A 271 8.87 6.24 -11.33
CA GLY A 271 10.22 5.80 -11.69
C GLY A 271 10.58 4.59 -10.83
N ALA A 272 11.16 3.56 -11.44
CA ALA A 272 11.53 2.32 -10.80
C ALA A 272 12.96 1.93 -11.16
N ALA A 273 13.69 1.38 -10.19
CA ALA A 273 15.01 0.80 -10.40
C ALA A 273 15.11 -0.51 -9.62
N LEU A 274 15.66 -1.55 -10.22
CA LEU A 274 16.00 -2.82 -9.59
C LEU A 274 17.48 -3.10 -9.82
N ARG A 275 18.17 -3.53 -8.77
CA ARG A 275 19.57 -3.97 -8.81
C ARG A 275 19.65 -5.29 -8.06
N GLY A 276 20.09 -6.33 -8.74
CA GLY A 276 20.13 -7.69 -8.22
C GLY A 276 21.43 -8.39 -8.57
N ARG A 277 21.46 -9.70 -8.39
CA ARG A 277 22.50 -10.58 -8.92
C ARG A 277 21.85 -11.90 -9.36
N ASP A 278 22.59 -12.69 -10.14
CA ASP A 278 22.22 -14.04 -10.56
C ASP A 278 20.88 -14.09 -11.30
N ALA A 279 19.78 -14.39 -10.60
CA ALA A 279 18.43 -14.46 -11.16
C ALA A 279 17.67 -13.12 -11.12
N VAL A 280 18.14 -12.15 -10.33
CA VAL A 280 17.49 -10.84 -10.23
C VAL A 280 18.16 -9.83 -11.17
N PRO A 281 17.43 -9.27 -12.15
CA PRO A 281 18.02 -8.40 -13.15
C PRO A 281 18.35 -6.99 -12.64
N HIS A 282 19.16 -6.30 -13.44
CA HIS A 282 19.33 -4.86 -13.36
C HIS A 282 18.37 -4.19 -14.35
N LEU A 283 17.41 -3.44 -13.83
CA LEU A 283 16.47 -2.69 -14.67
C LEU A 283 16.25 -1.27 -14.16
N ASP A 284 16.02 -0.37 -15.10
CA ASP A 284 15.51 0.98 -14.86
C ASP A 284 14.27 1.19 -15.70
N GLY A 285 13.24 1.79 -15.13
CA GLY A 285 11.98 2.00 -15.81
C GLY A 285 11.19 3.19 -15.31
N THR A 286 10.21 3.58 -16.09
CA THR A 286 9.21 4.58 -15.75
C THR A 286 7.83 4.04 -16.08
N GLY A 287 6.78 4.65 -15.53
CA GLY A 287 5.43 4.26 -15.87
C GLY A 287 4.42 4.79 -14.87
N ARG A 288 3.48 3.94 -14.45
CA ARG A 288 2.44 4.28 -13.49
C ARG A 288 2.04 3.07 -12.67
N PHE A 289 1.68 3.32 -11.43
CA PHE A 289 1.05 2.35 -10.54
C PHE A 289 -0.25 2.93 -10.02
N ALA A 290 -1.28 2.10 -9.89
CA ALA A 290 -2.47 2.45 -9.16
C ALA A 290 -3.10 1.23 -8.50
N TYR A 291 -3.80 1.47 -7.40
CA TYR A 291 -4.54 0.47 -6.65
C TYR A 291 -5.85 1.08 -6.16
N ALA A 292 -6.96 0.46 -6.55
CA ALA A 292 -8.28 0.73 -5.98
C ALA A 292 -8.91 -0.61 -5.60
N GLN A 293 -9.74 -1.18 -6.47
CA GLN A 293 -10.23 -2.56 -6.33
C GLN A 293 -9.29 -3.57 -7.00
N GLN A 294 -8.58 -3.12 -8.05
CA GLN A 294 -7.56 -3.87 -8.76
C GLN A 294 -6.26 -3.09 -8.77
N LEU A 295 -5.15 -3.81 -8.90
CA LEU A 295 -3.82 -3.29 -9.12
C LEU A 295 -3.59 -3.08 -10.61
N GLU A 296 -3.19 -1.88 -10.97
CA GLU A 296 -2.75 -1.51 -12.31
C GLU A 296 -1.26 -1.14 -12.24
N LEU A 297 -0.45 -1.78 -13.07
CA LEU A 297 0.97 -1.48 -13.20
C LEU A 297 1.30 -1.41 -14.69
N GLN A 298 1.84 -0.27 -15.12
CA GLN A 298 2.46 -0.14 -16.43
C GLN A 298 3.89 0.33 -16.20
N LEU A 299 4.84 -0.41 -16.74
CA LEU A 299 6.26 -0.14 -16.63
C LEU A 299 6.92 -0.29 -17.99
N GLN A 300 7.67 0.71 -18.40
CA GLN A 300 8.52 0.66 -19.58
C GLN A 300 9.94 1.02 -19.18
N GLY A 301 10.92 0.33 -19.72
CA GLY A 301 12.28 0.49 -19.23
C GLY A 301 13.29 -0.28 -20.04
N ARG A 302 14.46 -0.47 -19.43
CA ARG A 302 15.55 -1.22 -20.02
C ARG A 302 16.11 -2.21 -19.00
N LEU A 303 16.28 -3.45 -19.44
CA LEU A 303 17.18 -4.41 -18.81
C LEU A 303 18.60 -4.10 -19.26
N ALA A 304 19.52 -3.94 -18.32
CA ALA A 304 20.93 -3.70 -18.68
C ALA A 304 21.52 -4.94 -19.37
N GLU A 305 21.30 -6.12 -18.80
CA GLU A 305 21.90 -7.38 -19.22
C GLU A 305 20.92 -8.54 -19.01
N TRP A 306 21.08 -9.61 -19.79
CA TRP A 306 20.37 -10.87 -19.53
C TRP A 306 20.95 -11.54 -18.27
N PRO A 307 20.13 -11.87 -17.27
CA PRO A 307 20.62 -12.53 -16.05
C PRO A 307 21.29 -13.87 -16.34
N GLN A 308 22.36 -14.18 -15.62
CA GLN A 308 23.15 -15.41 -15.86
C GLN A 308 22.40 -16.68 -15.46
N ALA A 309 21.54 -16.59 -14.44
CA ALA A 309 20.74 -17.72 -14.01
C ALA A 309 19.52 -17.98 -14.92
N TRP A 310 19.26 -17.10 -15.91
CA TRP A 310 18.19 -17.32 -16.88
C TRP A 310 18.68 -18.19 -18.04
N PRO A 311 17.79 -18.92 -18.72
CA PRO A 311 18.15 -19.76 -19.86
C PRO A 311 18.97 -19.01 -20.93
N THR A 312 19.96 -19.68 -21.51
CA THR A 312 20.81 -19.08 -22.54
C THR A 312 20.00 -18.81 -23.80
N LEU A 313 20.09 -17.59 -24.31
CA LEU A 313 19.42 -17.20 -25.56
C LEU A 313 20.19 -17.72 -26.78
N PRO A 314 19.51 -18.24 -27.84
CA PRO A 314 20.17 -18.73 -29.04
C PRO A 314 20.85 -17.58 -29.82
N PRO A 315 21.91 -17.84 -30.60
CA PRO A 315 22.51 -16.82 -31.47
C PRO A 315 21.53 -16.29 -32.53
N PRO A 316 21.63 -15.00 -32.92
CA PRO A 316 22.55 -13.99 -32.41
C PRO A 316 22.08 -13.31 -31.11
N LEU A 317 20.90 -13.66 -30.59
CA LEU A 317 20.29 -13.00 -29.41
C LEU A 317 21.18 -13.07 -28.18
N GLY A 318 21.74 -14.24 -27.89
CA GLY A 318 22.68 -14.43 -26.78
C GLY A 318 24.04 -13.77 -26.97
N GLN A 319 24.43 -13.46 -28.22
CA GLN A 319 25.69 -12.80 -28.54
C GLN A 319 25.60 -11.28 -28.37
N SER A 320 24.41 -10.70 -28.60
CA SER A 320 24.17 -9.28 -28.43
C SER A 320 24.19 -8.87 -26.95
N ARG A 321 24.92 -7.80 -26.65
CA ARG A 321 24.98 -7.12 -25.35
C ARG A 321 24.18 -5.82 -25.32
N SER A 322 23.38 -5.56 -26.36
CA SER A 322 22.49 -4.41 -26.38
C SER A 322 21.51 -4.46 -25.20
N PRO A 323 21.26 -3.34 -24.50
CA PRO A 323 20.21 -3.27 -23.48
C PRO A 323 18.88 -3.75 -24.05
N LEU A 324 18.03 -4.34 -23.22
CA LEU A 324 16.72 -4.85 -23.63
C LEU A 324 15.62 -3.90 -23.19
N PRO A 325 15.09 -3.05 -24.08
CA PRO A 325 13.82 -2.40 -23.84
C PRO A 325 12.74 -3.41 -23.45
N PHE A 326 11.98 -3.06 -22.42
CA PHE A 326 10.79 -3.81 -22.03
C PHE A 326 9.59 -2.88 -21.86
N ALA A 327 8.40 -3.43 -22.08
CA ALA A 327 7.14 -2.87 -21.62
C ALA A 327 6.35 -3.97 -20.92
N LEU A 328 5.93 -3.70 -19.69
CA LEU A 328 5.16 -4.60 -18.83
C LEU A 328 3.84 -3.91 -18.48
N ASP A 329 2.74 -4.58 -18.78
CA ASP A 329 1.40 -4.15 -18.43
C ASP A 329 0.71 -5.22 -17.59
N TYR A 330 0.16 -4.81 -16.46
CA TYR A 330 -0.60 -5.67 -15.56
C TYR A 330 -1.84 -4.94 -15.05
N ALA A 331 -2.98 -5.62 -15.08
CA ALA A 331 -4.23 -5.17 -14.48
C ALA A 331 -4.93 -6.39 -13.87
N GLY A 332 -5.07 -6.41 -12.54
CA GLY A 332 -5.64 -7.57 -11.86
C GLY A 332 -5.56 -7.50 -10.34
N PRO A 333 -5.73 -8.64 -9.63
CA PRO A 333 -5.65 -8.67 -8.16
C PRO A 333 -4.25 -8.31 -7.63
N ALA A 334 -4.16 -7.93 -6.35
CA ALA A 334 -2.89 -7.50 -5.74
C ALA A 334 -1.86 -8.64 -5.54
N ASP A 335 -2.28 -9.90 -5.69
CA ASP A 335 -1.43 -11.09 -5.60
C ASP A 335 -0.71 -11.45 -6.91
N PHE A 336 -0.88 -10.64 -7.96
CA PHE A 336 -0.27 -10.85 -9.28
C PHE A 336 -0.71 -12.13 -10.01
N SER A 337 -1.85 -12.72 -9.62
CA SER A 337 -2.40 -13.95 -10.23
C SER A 337 -3.00 -13.75 -11.63
N ALA A 338 -3.35 -12.51 -12.00
CA ALA A 338 -3.86 -12.24 -13.35
C ALA A 338 -2.76 -12.31 -14.41
N THR A 339 -3.17 -12.40 -15.66
CA THR A 339 -2.24 -12.38 -16.80
C THR A 339 -1.61 -11.00 -16.96
N ALA A 340 -0.28 -10.97 -17.03
CA ALA A 340 0.53 -9.81 -17.41
C ALA A 340 0.88 -9.87 -18.89
N ALA A 341 1.02 -8.72 -19.54
CA ALA A 341 1.58 -8.60 -20.88
C ALA A 341 3.01 -8.08 -20.82
N LEU A 342 3.91 -8.68 -21.60
CA LEU A 342 5.32 -8.33 -21.65
C LEU A 342 5.77 -8.21 -23.10
N ARG A 343 6.30 -7.05 -23.45
CA ARG A 343 7.05 -6.83 -24.68
C ARG A 343 8.52 -6.70 -24.35
N LEU A 344 9.38 -7.43 -25.05
CA LEU A 344 10.83 -7.31 -25.00
C LEU A 344 11.36 -7.02 -26.40
N GLN A 345 12.42 -6.24 -26.47
CA GLN A 345 13.13 -6.02 -27.72
C GLN A 345 14.64 -6.15 -27.50
N ARG A 346 15.33 -6.82 -28.41
CA ARG A 346 16.79 -6.79 -28.52
C ARG A 346 17.16 -6.67 -30.00
N ASP A 347 17.82 -5.57 -30.35
CA ASP A 347 18.12 -5.22 -31.73
C ASP A 347 16.86 -5.26 -32.60
N ALA A 348 16.86 -6.06 -33.68
CA ALA A 348 15.71 -6.26 -34.56
C ALA A 348 14.74 -7.36 -34.09
N THR A 349 15.04 -8.03 -32.98
CA THR A 349 14.19 -9.11 -32.44
C THR A 349 13.21 -8.57 -31.43
N VAL A 350 11.94 -8.93 -31.61
CA VAL A 350 10.83 -8.50 -30.75
C VAL A 350 10.14 -9.75 -30.21
N PHE A 351 9.88 -9.75 -28.91
CA PHE A 351 9.02 -10.70 -28.25
C PHE A 351 7.81 -9.95 -27.70
N ASP A 352 6.62 -10.40 -28.06
CA ASP A 352 5.36 -9.93 -27.49
C ASP A 352 4.66 -11.13 -26.86
N GLY A 353 4.52 -11.13 -25.54
CA GLY A 353 4.00 -12.27 -24.81
C GLY A 353 3.12 -11.90 -23.62
N ARG A 354 2.56 -12.94 -23.01
CA ARG A 354 1.70 -12.93 -21.86
C ARG A 354 2.08 -14.07 -20.93
N PHE A 355 1.99 -13.82 -19.64
CA PHE A 355 2.33 -14.81 -18.63
C PHE A 355 1.53 -14.57 -17.36
N ARG A 356 1.45 -15.57 -16.48
CA ARG A 356 0.99 -15.40 -15.10
C ARG A 356 2.17 -15.56 -14.17
N LEU A 357 2.37 -14.58 -13.29
CA LEU A 357 3.56 -14.57 -12.43
C LEU A 357 3.64 -15.82 -11.52
N PRO A 358 2.55 -16.30 -10.89
CA PRO A 358 2.61 -17.52 -10.08
C PRO A 358 3.07 -18.74 -10.88
N GLU A 359 2.52 -18.97 -12.07
CA GLU A 359 2.91 -20.09 -12.94
C GLU A 359 4.38 -20.00 -13.35
N VAL A 360 4.89 -18.81 -13.67
CA VAL A 360 6.32 -18.60 -13.96
C VAL A 360 7.20 -18.88 -12.75
N LEU A 361 6.79 -18.47 -11.55
CA LEU A 361 7.54 -18.73 -10.32
C LEU A 361 7.56 -20.23 -9.97
N GLU A 362 6.42 -20.92 -10.08
CA GLU A 362 6.32 -22.37 -9.91
C GLU A 362 7.22 -23.12 -10.91
N TRP A 363 7.24 -22.68 -12.17
CA TRP A 363 8.12 -23.24 -13.20
C TRP A 363 9.61 -23.02 -12.86
N VAL A 364 9.99 -21.83 -12.38
CA VAL A 364 11.37 -21.55 -11.95
C VAL A 364 11.75 -22.45 -10.77
N ASP A 365 10.86 -22.62 -9.79
CA ASP A 365 11.10 -23.46 -8.60
C ASP A 365 11.17 -24.96 -8.95
N ALA A 366 10.41 -25.42 -9.97
CA ALA A 366 10.49 -26.80 -10.47
C ALA A 366 11.85 -27.12 -11.13
N GLY A 367 12.56 -26.11 -11.62
CA GLY A 367 13.91 -26.23 -12.17
C GLY A 367 14.02 -27.31 -13.25
N ALA A 368 15.07 -28.15 -13.18
CA ALA A 368 15.33 -29.22 -14.15
C ALA A 368 14.32 -30.39 -14.10
N GLN A 369 13.39 -30.41 -13.14
CA GLN A 369 12.36 -31.46 -13.01
C GLN A 369 11.02 -31.05 -13.64
N GLY A 370 10.84 -29.77 -13.98
CA GLY A 370 9.62 -29.22 -14.59
C GLY A 370 9.64 -29.21 -16.12
N SER A 371 8.60 -28.61 -16.73
CA SER A 371 8.54 -28.34 -18.17
C SER A 371 9.79 -27.57 -18.63
N LEU A 372 10.31 -27.89 -19.82
CA LEU A 372 11.47 -27.17 -20.38
C LEU A 372 11.09 -25.76 -20.88
N LEU A 373 9.82 -25.54 -21.19
CA LEU A 373 9.31 -24.26 -21.67
C LEU A 373 8.63 -23.50 -20.53
N PRO A 374 8.91 -22.20 -20.37
CA PRO A 374 8.19 -21.37 -19.41
C PRO A 374 6.69 -21.29 -19.77
N PRO A 375 5.78 -21.23 -18.78
CA PRO A 375 4.34 -21.09 -18.99
C PRO A 375 4.02 -19.66 -19.44
N LEU A 376 4.33 -19.38 -20.70
CA LEU A 376 4.06 -18.11 -21.36
C LEU A 376 3.49 -18.36 -22.73
N GLN A 377 2.67 -17.41 -23.17
CA GLN A 377 2.12 -17.38 -24.52
C GLN A 377 2.68 -16.18 -25.24
N GLY A 378 3.14 -16.32 -26.47
CA GLY A 378 3.69 -15.17 -27.16
C GLY A 378 4.23 -15.43 -28.54
N ARG A 379 4.64 -14.34 -29.19
CA ARG A 379 5.23 -14.35 -30.51
C ARG A 379 6.62 -13.75 -30.43
N LEU A 380 7.60 -14.51 -30.91
CA LEU A 380 8.95 -14.02 -31.17
C LEU A 380 9.09 -13.78 -32.67
N HIS A 381 9.46 -12.57 -33.05
CA HIS A 381 9.84 -12.24 -34.41
C HIS A 381 11.32 -11.88 -34.44
N THR A 382 12.11 -12.63 -35.21
CA THR A 382 13.54 -12.39 -35.37
C THR A 382 13.96 -12.51 -36.83
N PRO A 383 14.75 -11.57 -37.37
CA PRO A 383 15.21 -11.65 -38.76
C PRO A 383 16.09 -12.87 -39.03
N ARG A 384 16.81 -13.36 -38.01
CA ARG A 384 17.75 -14.47 -38.13
C ARG A 384 17.96 -15.14 -36.79
N VAL A 385 17.94 -16.47 -36.77
CA VAL A 385 18.32 -17.28 -35.60
C VAL A 385 19.15 -18.47 -36.05
N GLU A 386 20.11 -18.87 -35.21
CA GLU A 386 20.89 -20.08 -35.42
C GLU A 386 20.55 -21.11 -34.33
N VAL A 387 20.13 -22.30 -34.75
CA VAL A 387 19.79 -23.41 -33.86
C VAL A 387 20.53 -24.65 -34.33
N SER A 388 21.40 -25.20 -33.49
CA SER A 388 22.15 -26.43 -33.78
C SER A 388 22.92 -26.39 -35.12
N GLY A 389 23.46 -25.23 -35.48
CA GLY A 389 24.22 -25.02 -36.73
C GLY A 389 23.36 -24.74 -37.97
N ALA A 390 22.03 -24.79 -37.88
CA ALA A 390 21.13 -24.37 -38.93
C ALA A 390 20.83 -22.87 -38.82
N VAL A 391 20.99 -22.13 -39.92
CA VAL A 391 20.64 -20.70 -40.00
C VAL A 391 19.24 -20.56 -40.58
N LEU A 392 18.35 -19.92 -39.83
CA LEU A 392 16.97 -19.65 -40.24
C LEU A 392 16.80 -18.13 -40.41
N GLU A 393 16.14 -17.72 -41.50
CA GLU A 393 15.85 -16.30 -41.81
C GLU A 393 14.35 -16.02 -41.73
N GLY A 394 13.98 -14.81 -41.28
CA GLY A 394 12.58 -14.36 -41.18
C GLY A 394 11.74 -15.16 -40.17
N VAL A 395 12.36 -15.61 -39.08
CA VAL A 395 11.75 -16.55 -38.15
C VAL A 395 10.65 -15.90 -37.31
N ARG A 396 9.51 -16.58 -37.28
CA ARG A 396 8.42 -16.34 -36.34
C ARG A 396 8.23 -17.59 -35.49
N ILE A 397 8.35 -17.45 -34.18
CA ILE A 397 8.07 -18.52 -33.22
C ILE A 397 6.81 -18.14 -32.48
N GLU A 398 5.81 -19.01 -32.49
CA GLU A 398 4.64 -18.91 -31.63
C GLU A 398 4.83 -19.88 -30.47
N ILE A 399 4.65 -19.38 -29.26
CA ILE A 399 4.72 -20.15 -28.03
C ILE A 399 3.30 -20.22 -27.51
N GLU A 400 2.75 -21.43 -27.47
CA GLU A 400 1.44 -21.74 -26.93
C GLU A 400 1.64 -22.65 -25.71
N ASP A 401 0.81 -22.47 -24.70
CA ASP A 401 0.79 -23.36 -23.54
C ASP A 401 -0.05 -24.58 -23.92
N ASP A 402 0.49 -25.79 -23.75
CA ASP A 402 -0.27 -27.01 -24.00
C ASP A 402 -1.42 -27.07 -22.97
N PRO A 403 -2.69 -27.22 -23.38
CA PRO A 403 -3.77 -27.35 -22.42
C PRO A 403 -3.48 -28.55 -21.50
N PRO A 404 -3.76 -28.45 -20.18
CA PRO A 404 -3.56 -29.58 -19.28
C PRO A 404 -4.32 -30.79 -19.85
N PRO A 405 -3.73 -32.00 -19.84
CA PRO A 405 -4.36 -33.17 -20.41
C PRO A 405 -5.74 -33.33 -19.77
N THR A 406 -6.76 -33.27 -20.63
CA THR A 406 -8.15 -33.38 -20.20
C THR A 406 -8.35 -34.83 -19.76
N ASP A 407 -8.27 -35.07 -18.45
CA ASP A 407 -8.55 -36.39 -17.89
C ASP A 407 -10.06 -36.61 -17.92
N SER A 408 -10.58 -36.98 -19.10
CA SER A 408 -11.96 -37.42 -19.35
C SER A 408 -12.07 -38.01 -20.75
N ALA A 409 -11.42 -39.15 -21.00
CA ALA A 409 -12.01 -40.12 -21.90
C ALA A 409 -13.07 -40.89 -21.10
N PRO A 410 -14.38 -40.74 -21.39
CA PRO A 410 -15.37 -41.60 -20.77
C PRO A 410 -15.09 -43.04 -21.19
N ALA A 411 -14.96 -43.93 -20.20
CA ALA A 411 -14.89 -45.37 -20.43
C ALA A 411 -16.09 -45.79 -21.31
N PRO A 412 -15.89 -46.66 -22.32
CA PRO A 412 -16.99 -47.09 -23.17
C PRO A 412 -18.05 -47.81 -22.33
N THR A 413 -19.23 -47.21 -22.28
CA THR A 413 -20.46 -47.76 -21.72
C THR A 413 -20.71 -49.15 -22.32
N ARG A 414 -20.67 -50.19 -21.49
CA ARG A 414 -21.17 -51.52 -21.88
C ARG A 414 -22.69 -51.42 -22.06
N GLU A 415 -23.18 -51.73 -23.25
CA GLU A 415 -24.61 -51.89 -23.52
C GLU A 415 -25.23 -52.99 -22.64
N PRO A 416 -26.47 -52.80 -22.16
CA PRO A 416 -27.18 -53.81 -21.41
C PRO A 416 -27.74 -54.89 -22.36
N THR A 417 -27.39 -56.14 -22.08
CA THR A 417 -27.95 -57.32 -22.76
C THR A 417 -29.44 -57.44 -22.44
N ALA A 418 -30.26 -57.45 -23.49
CA ALA A 418 -31.71 -57.63 -23.38
C ALA A 418 -32.04 -59.01 -22.81
N ASN A 419 -32.90 -58.98 -21.80
CA ASN A 419 -33.44 -60.10 -21.04
C ASN A 419 -34.37 -60.96 -21.93
N ALA A 420 -34.09 -62.25 -22.06
CA ALA A 420 -35.03 -63.24 -22.58
C ALA A 420 -35.86 -63.82 -21.41
N ALA A 421 -37.18 -63.79 -21.56
CA ALA A 421 -38.21 -64.12 -20.58
C ALA A 421 -38.33 -65.65 -20.28
N PRO A 422 -39.08 -66.05 -19.22
CA PRO A 422 -38.91 -67.31 -18.48
C PRO A 422 -39.70 -68.51 -19.05
N PRO A 423 -39.44 -69.75 -18.57
CA PRO A 423 -40.16 -70.93 -19.01
C PRO A 423 -41.60 -70.98 -18.48
N ASN A 424 -42.48 -71.52 -19.31
CA ASN A 424 -43.88 -71.77 -19.00
C ASN A 424 -44.04 -73.23 -18.52
N ARG A 425 -44.79 -73.38 -17.41
CA ARG A 425 -45.24 -74.60 -16.68
C ARG A 425 -44.30 -75.24 -15.68
#